data_AF-E0VK05-F1
#
_entry.id   AF-E0VK05-F1
#
_cell.length_a   1.000
_cell.length_b   1.000
_cell.length_c   1.000
_cell.angle_alpha   90.00
_cell.angle_beta   90.00
_cell.angle_gamma   90.00
#
_symmetry.space_group_name_H-M   'P 1'
#
loop_
_entity.id
_entity.type
_entity.pdbx_description
1 polymer ?
#
loop_
_entity_poly.entity_id
_entity_poly.type
_entity_poly.pdbx_seq_one_letter_code
_entity_poly.pdbx_strand_id
1 'polypeptide(L)'
;MSILGDFNKEQEAFIKEQQSKVTDAAVPPWVGVPNEESLKQECLSLSTDTRHFVRAPPPGVDFPFDYEASYKVALATLAEDPNLQKMRFELVPKVVSEENFWRNYFYRVSLLRQQAELDAMQPGGDPSRTSSVEAETAGTETENSHD
;
A
#
# COMPACT_ATOMS: atom_id res chain seq x y z
N MET A 1 -21.43 20.75 -21.48
CA MET A 1 -22.07 19.47 -21.10
C MET A 1 -21.11 18.74 -20.17
N SER A 2 -21.09 19.15 -18.90
CA SER A 2 -20.14 18.65 -17.89
C SER A 2 -20.83 17.59 -17.04
N ILE A 3 -21.00 16.39 -17.61
CA ILE A 3 -21.71 15.26 -16.98
C ILE A 3 -20.81 14.51 -15.96
N LEU A 4 -19.53 14.87 -15.86
CA LEU A 4 -18.56 14.19 -15.00
C LEU A 4 -18.47 14.79 -13.57
N GLY A 5 -19.05 15.97 -13.33
CA GLY A 5 -19.02 16.64 -12.03
C GLY A 5 -20.12 16.21 -11.07
N ASP A 6 -21.29 15.85 -11.61
CA ASP A 6 -22.48 15.55 -10.79
C ASP A 6 -22.47 14.13 -10.20
N PHE A 7 -21.76 13.17 -10.81
CA PHE A 7 -21.68 11.79 -10.30
C PHE A 7 -20.82 11.63 -9.04
N ASN A 8 -19.93 12.59 -8.78
CA ASN A 8 -19.04 12.56 -7.62
C ASN A 8 -19.76 12.99 -6.34
N LYS A 9 -20.64 13.99 -6.46
CA LYS A 9 -21.31 14.63 -5.32
C LYS A 9 -22.47 13.81 -4.76
N GLU A 10 -23.16 13.02 -5.59
CA GLU A 10 -24.22 12.12 -5.13
C GLU A 10 -23.67 10.83 -4.50
N GLN A 11 -22.45 10.39 -4.87
CA GLN A 11 -21.78 9.26 -4.21
C GLN A 11 -21.31 9.59 -2.78
N GLU A 12 -20.82 10.82 -2.55
CA GLU A 12 -20.36 11.26 -1.23
C GLU A 12 -21.49 11.23 -0.17
N ALA A 13 -22.72 11.58 -0.55
CA ALA A 13 -23.86 11.57 0.36
C ALA A 13 -24.29 10.14 0.75
N PHE A 14 -24.20 9.18 -0.18
CA PHE A 14 -24.55 7.79 0.06
C PHE A 14 -23.57 7.10 1.03
N ILE A 15 -22.27 7.42 0.91
CA ILE A 15 -21.21 6.87 1.76
C ILE A 15 -21.37 7.33 3.23
N LYS A 16 -21.77 8.59 3.43
CA LYS A 16 -21.97 9.15 4.77
C LYS A 16 -23.18 8.57 5.50
N GLU A 17 -24.22 8.18 4.77
CA GLU A 17 -25.42 7.55 5.36
C GLU A 17 -25.16 6.08 5.77
N GLN A 18 -24.33 5.35 5.01
CA GLN A 18 -23.96 3.96 5.31
C GLN A 18 -22.98 3.80 6.48
N GLN A 19 -22.20 4.84 6.81
CA GLN A 19 -21.33 4.86 8.01
C GLN A 19 -22.10 4.78 9.34
N SER A 20 -23.43 4.92 9.35
CA SER A 20 -24.25 4.83 10.57
C SER A 20 -24.86 3.43 10.81
N LYS A 21 -24.72 2.48 9.87
CA LYS A 21 -25.22 1.10 9.97
C LYS A 21 -24.07 0.09 10.14
N VAL A 22 -23.16 0.40 11.07
CA VAL A 22 -21.94 -0.39 11.34
C VAL A 22 -22.28 -1.68 12.08
N THR A 23 -22.64 -2.71 11.32
CA THR A 23 -22.41 -4.11 11.69
C THR A 23 -21.88 -4.97 10.53
N ASP A 24 -21.78 -4.44 9.30
CA ASP A 24 -21.22 -5.13 8.10
C ASP A 24 -20.30 -4.22 7.24
N ALA A 25 -19.88 -3.06 7.76
CA ALA A 25 -19.05 -2.13 7.00
C ALA A 25 -17.59 -2.59 6.99
N ALA A 26 -17.08 -2.99 5.83
CA ALA A 26 -15.67 -3.33 5.68
C ALA A 26 -14.80 -2.11 6.00
N VAL A 27 -13.74 -2.32 6.78
CA VAL A 27 -12.76 -1.30 7.16
C VAL A 27 -11.51 -1.41 6.27
N PRO A 28 -10.75 -0.32 6.09
CA PRO A 28 -9.46 -0.39 5.41
C PRO A 28 -8.50 -1.41 6.06
N PRO A 29 -7.53 -1.92 5.31
CA PRO A 29 -6.72 -3.05 5.74
C PRO A 29 -5.71 -2.72 6.86
N TRP A 30 -5.47 -1.45 7.15
CA TRP A 30 -4.60 -1.00 8.24
C TRP A 30 -5.32 -0.85 9.59
N VAL A 31 -6.64 -0.93 9.63
CA VAL A 31 -7.39 -0.72 10.87
C VAL A 31 -7.25 -1.91 11.82
N GLY A 32 -6.94 -1.63 13.09
CA GLY A 32 -6.89 -2.65 14.14
C GLY A 32 -5.57 -3.41 14.26
N VAL A 33 -4.50 -2.93 13.63
CA VAL A 33 -3.12 -3.39 13.92
C VAL A 33 -2.44 -2.44 14.93
N PRO A 34 -1.46 -2.93 15.73
CA PRO A 34 -0.77 -2.09 16.73
C PRO A 34 -0.11 -0.82 16.15
N ASN A 35 0.40 -0.89 14.91
CA ASN A 35 1.09 0.21 14.22
C ASN A 35 0.25 0.79 13.08
N GLU A 36 -1.04 1.02 13.33
CA GLU A 36 -2.02 1.46 12.32
C GLU A 36 -1.56 2.68 11.50
N GLU A 37 -1.02 3.71 12.15
CA GLU A 37 -0.60 4.94 11.46
C GLU A 37 0.57 4.70 10.49
N SER A 38 1.57 3.92 10.92
CA SER A 38 2.72 3.59 10.08
C SER A 38 2.30 2.71 8.90
N LEU A 39 1.51 1.68 9.16
CA LEU A 39 0.99 0.79 8.12
C LEU A 39 0.12 1.56 7.12
N LYS A 40 -0.72 2.50 7.60
CA LYS A 40 -1.52 3.37 6.74
C LYS A 40 -0.64 4.19 5.80
N GLN A 41 0.41 4.84 6.31
CA GLN A 41 1.33 5.62 5.46
C GLN A 41 2.00 4.74 4.40
N GLU A 42 2.44 3.53 4.77
CA GLU A 42 3.02 2.59 3.81
C GLU A 42 2.01 2.14 2.76
N CYS A 43 0.77 1.83 3.16
CA CYS A 43 -0.30 1.46 2.22
C CYS A 43 -0.65 2.59 1.25
N LEU A 44 -0.72 3.84 1.72
CA LEU A 44 -0.92 5.02 0.87
C LEU A 44 0.26 5.25 -0.09
N SER A 45 1.48 4.94 0.36
CA SER A 45 2.68 5.05 -0.49
C SER A 45 2.65 4.07 -1.68
N LEU A 46 1.99 2.91 -1.54
CA LEU A 46 1.84 1.95 -2.65
C LEU A 46 1.14 2.59 -3.85
N SER A 47 0.17 3.46 -3.59
CA SER A 47 -0.62 4.15 -4.59
C SER A 47 0.13 5.24 -5.37
N THR A 48 1.37 5.53 -4.99
CA THR A 48 2.25 6.46 -5.72
C THR A 48 3.03 5.80 -6.85
N ASP A 49 3.06 4.46 -6.90
CA ASP A 49 3.83 3.70 -7.89
C ASP A 49 2.97 2.62 -8.58
N THR A 50 2.87 2.73 -9.90
CA THR A 50 2.07 1.83 -10.75
C THR A 50 2.51 0.37 -10.67
N ARG A 51 3.78 0.10 -10.32
CA ARG A 51 4.35 -1.25 -10.24
C ARG A 51 3.64 -2.13 -9.20
N HIS A 52 3.07 -1.53 -8.15
CA HIS A 52 2.32 -2.26 -7.12
C HIS A 52 1.01 -2.86 -7.64
N PHE A 53 0.47 -2.32 -8.73
CA PHE A 53 -0.82 -2.72 -9.30
C PHE A 53 -0.68 -3.67 -10.49
N VAL A 54 0.43 -3.62 -11.22
CA VAL A 54 0.62 -4.41 -12.45
C VAL A 54 1.49 -5.65 -12.26
N ARG A 55 2.38 -5.66 -11.26
CA ARG A 55 3.26 -6.81 -11.00
C ARG A 55 2.54 -7.82 -10.12
N ALA A 56 2.23 -8.97 -10.70
CA ALA A 56 1.64 -10.10 -10.01
C ALA A 56 2.50 -10.59 -8.83
N PRO A 57 1.89 -11.23 -7.81
CA PRO A 57 2.61 -12.00 -6.82
C PRO A 57 3.56 -13.02 -7.49
N PRO A 58 4.76 -13.28 -6.94
CA PRO A 58 5.68 -14.25 -7.50
C PRO A 58 5.04 -15.64 -7.63
N PRO A 59 5.34 -16.39 -8.71
CA PRO A 59 4.83 -17.74 -8.86
C PRO A 59 5.31 -18.62 -7.71
N GLY A 60 4.39 -19.40 -7.12
CA GLY A 60 4.68 -20.28 -5.99
C GLY A 60 4.43 -19.68 -4.61
N VAL A 61 4.10 -18.38 -4.52
CA VAL A 61 3.59 -17.80 -3.26
C VAL A 61 2.11 -18.14 -3.13
N ASP A 62 1.74 -18.76 -2.00
CA ASP A 62 0.36 -19.00 -1.65
C ASP A 62 -0.26 -17.72 -1.08
N PHE A 63 -1.08 -17.05 -1.88
CA PHE A 63 -1.84 -15.87 -1.49
C PHE A 63 -3.31 -16.11 -1.86
N PRO A 64 -4.12 -16.64 -0.92
CA PRO A 64 -5.54 -16.83 -1.14
C PRO A 64 -6.20 -15.46 -1.28
N PHE A 65 -6.79 -15.21 -2.43
CA PHE A 65 -7.45 -13.95 -2.76
C PHE A 65 -8.88 -14.24 -3.22
N ASP A 66 -9.84 -13.65 -2.51
CA ASP A 66 -11.25 -13.64 -2.87
C ASP A 66 -11.63 -12.22 -3.28
N TYR A 67 -12.04 -12.06 -4.53
CA TYR A 67 -12.40 -10.77 -5.09
C TYR A 67 -13.61 -10.15 -4.39
N GLU A 68 -14.68 -10.91 -4.13
CA GLU A 68 -15.92 -10.35 -3.56
C GLU A 68 -15.70 -9.87 -2.12
N ALA A 69 -15.00 -10.67 -1.32
CA ALA A 69 -14.64 -10.31 0.04
C ALA A 69 -13.71 -9.08 0.07
N SER A 70 -12.70 -9.08 -0.80
CA SER A 70 -11.71 -7.99 -0.86
C SER A 70 -12.28 -6.70 -1.42
N TYR A 71 -13.30 -6.78 -2.28
CA TYR A 71 -13.89 -5.60 -2.92
C TYR A 71 -14.54 -4.65 -1.91
N LYS A 72 -15.18 -5.17 -0.84
CA LYS A 72 -15.73 -4.31 0.22
C LYS A 72 -14.61 -3.51 0.92
N VAL A 73 -13.48 -4.16 1.21
CA VAL A 73 -12.29 -3.52 1.81
C VAL A 73 -11.66 -2.52 0.83
N ALA A 74 -11.65 -2.84 -0.46
CA ALA A 74 -11.15 -1.98 -1.51
C ALA A 74 -11.93 -0.65 -1.58
N LEU A 75 -13.26 -0.71 -1.49
CA LEU A 75 -14.10 0.49 -1.45
C LEU A 75 -13.81 1.37 -0.24
N ALA A 76 -13.63 0.78 0.94
CA ALA A 76 -13.25 1.52 2.14
C ALA A 76 -11.86 2.18 1.98
N THR A 77 -10.92 1.46 1.36
CA THR A 77 -9.56 1.97 1.08
C THR A 77 -9.58 3.12 0.08
N LEU A 78 -10.38 3.00 -0.99
CA LEU A 78 -10.53 4.04 -2.02
C LEU A 78 -11.09 5.35 -1.46
N ALA A 79 -11.97 5.27 -0.46
CA ALA A 79 -12.52 6.46 0.19
C ALA A 79 -11.46 7.26 0.95
N GLU A 80 -10.37 6.62 1.37
CA GLU A 80 -9.26 7.26 2.09
C GLU A 80 -8.04 7.57 1.21
N ASP A 81 -7.93 6.94 0.05
CA ASP A 81 -6.78 7.07 -0.86
C ASP A 81 -7.18 7.59 -2.26
N PRO A 82 -7.09 8.90 -2.50
CA PRO A 82 -7.40 9.48 -3.81
C PRO A 82 -6.39 9.07 -4.90
N ASN A 83 -5.15 8.75 -4.54
CA ASN A 83 -4.16 8.26 -5.51
C ASN A 83 -4.52 6.86 -6.00
N LEU A 84 -5.01 6.00 -5.09
CA LEU A 84 -5.49 4.66 -5.44
C LEU A 84 -6.65 4.73 -6.43
N GLN A 85 -7.60 5.66 -6.22
CA GLN A 85 -8.71 5.88 -7.14
C GLN A 85 -8.22 6.32 -8.53
N LYS A 86 -7.25 7.25 -8.57
CA LYS A 86 -6.62 7.69 -9.82
C LYS A 86 -5.94 6.53 -10.54
N MET A 87 -5.14 5.73 -9.83
CA MET A 87 -4.46 4.56 -10.40
C MET A 87 -5.44 3.53 -10.94
N ARG A 88 -6.53 3.24 -10.22
CA ARG A 88 -7.60 2.34 -10.72
C ARG A 88 -8.19 2.85 -12.03
N PHE A 89 -8.52 4.14 -12.11
CA PHE A 89 -9.09 4.75 -13.32
C PHE A 89 -8.12 4.73 -14.52
N GLU A 90 -6.83 4.92 -14.26
CA GLU A 90 -5.80 4.93 -15.32
C GLU A 90 -5.44 3.52 -15.81
N LEU A 91 -5.34 2.55 -14.88
CA LEU A 91 -4.80 1.21 -15.16
C LEU A 91 -5.88 0.18 -15.51
N VAL A 92 -7.13 0.35 -15.06
CA VAL A 92 -8.21 -0.62 -15.28
C VAL A 92 -9.22 -0.09 -16.30
N PRO A 93 -9.66 -0.90 -17.28
CA PRO A 93 -9.16 -2.24 -17.65
C PRO A 93 -7.95 -2.20 -18.59
N LYS A 94 -7.33 -1.04 -18.79
CA LYS A 94 -6.39 -0.76 -19.90
C LYS A 94 -5.07 -1.55 -19.82
N VAL A 95 -4.54 -1.71 -18.61
CA VAL A 95 -3.23 -2.31 -18.32
C VAL A 95 -3.40 -3.62 -17.55
N VAL A 96 -4.34 -3.66 -16.61
CA VAL A 96 -4.62 -4.82 -15.76
C VAL A 96 -6.13 -4.94 -15.55
N SER A 97 -6.64 -6.17 -15.40
CA SER A 97 -8.04 -6.39 -15.05
C SER A 97 -8.30 -5.91 -13.62
N GLU A 98 -9.57 -5.59 -13.31
CA GLU A 98 -9.93 -5.13 -11.97
C GLU A 98 -9.58 -6.16 -10.88
N GLU A 99 -9.87 -7.43 -11.12
CA GLU A 99 -9.52 -8.51 -10.20
C GLU A 99 -8.01 -8.58 -9.94
N ASN A 100 -7.19 -8.50 -10.99
CA ASN A 100 -5.74 -8.54 -10.84
C ASN A 100 -5.18 -7.26 -10.20
N PHE A 101 -5.77 -6.10 -10.46
CA PHE A 101 -5.41 -4.85 -9.80
C PHE A 101 -5.53 -5.00 -8.28
N TRP A 102 -6.68 -5.50 -7.82
CA TRP A 102 -6.94 -5.70 -6.40
C TRP A 102 -6.10 -6.84 -5.82
N ARG A 103 -5.96 -7.95 -6.52
CA ARG A 103 -5.10 -9.06 -6.09
C ARG A 103 -3.66 -8.60 -5.87
N ASN A 104 -3.12 -7.82 -6.80
CA ASN A 104 -1.75 -7.32 -6.73
C ASN A 104 -1.59 -6.31 -5.59
N TYR A 105 -2.53 -5.37 -5.45
CA TYR A 105 -2.53 -4.39 -4.36
C TYR A 105 -2.62 -5.05 -2.99
N PHE A 106 -3.62 -5.92 -2.77
CA PHE A 106 -3.81 -6.59 -1.48
C PHE A 106 -2.67 -7.54 -1.14
N TYR A 107 -1.98 -8.10 -2.13
CA TYR A 107 -0.75 -8.83 -1.89
C TYR A 107 0.36 -7.93 -1.32
N ARG A 108 0.53 -6.69 -1.82
CA ARG A 108 1.50 -5.75 -1.21
C ARG A 108 1.09 -5.37 0.19
N VAL A 109 -0.19 -5.09 0.40
CA VAL A 109 -0.74 -4.77 1.73
C VAL A 109 -0.53 -5.92 2.72
N SER A 110 -0.70 -7.18 2.31
CA SER A 110 -0.49 -8.32 3.20
C SER A 110 0.97 -8.46 3.64
N LEU A 111 1.93 -8.15 2.76
CA LEU A 111 3.35 -8.10 3.12
C LEU A 111 3.64 -6.99 4.13
N LEU A 112 3.09 -5.79 3.93
CA LEU A 112 3.25 -4.69 4.88
C LEU A 112 2.64 -5.02 6.25
N ARG A 113 1.48 -5.70 6.27
CA ARG A 113 0.85 -6.17 7.51
C ARG A 113 1.74 -7.16 8.25
N GLN A 114 2.28 -8.15 7.55
CA GLN A 114 3.21 -9.12 8.14
C GLN A 114 4.46 -8.42 8.71
N GLN A 115 5.01 -7.44 7.99
CA GLN A 115 6.15 -6.65 8.47
C GLN A 115 5.79 -5.86 9.73
N ALA A 116 4.65 -5.16 9.74
CA ALA A 116 4.20 -4.38 10.89
C ALA A 116 3.96 -5.26 12.14
N GLU A 117 3.45 -6.48 11.96
CA GLU A 117 3.28 -7.46 13.05
C GLU A 117 4.62 -7.94 13.61
N LEU A 118 5.60 -8.21 12.73
CA LEU A 118 6.96 -8.59 13.14
C LEU A 118 7.67 -7.46 13.90
N ASP A 119 7.54 -6.22 13.42
CA ASP A 119 8.12 -5.05 14.06
C ASP A 119 7.50 -4.79 15.44
N ALA A 120 6.19 -4.98 15.58
CA ALA A 120 5.49 -4.87 16.86
C ALA A 120 5.91 -5.96 17.88
N MET A 121 6.39 -7.11 17.41
CA MET A 121 6.82 -8.24 18.25
C MET A 121 8.25 -8.10 18.77
N GLN A 122 9.06 -7.17 18.24
CA GLN A 122 10.43 -6.96 18.70
C GLN A 122 10.47 -5.94 19.85
N PRO A 123 10.81 -6.35 21.10
CA PRO A 123 11.03 -5.41 22.18
C PRO A 123 12.39 -4.73 21.97
N GLY A 124 12.45 -3.65 21.19
CA GLY A 124 13.64 -2.79 21.11
C GLY A 124 13.97 -2.09 19.78
N GLY A 125 13.06 -1.98 18.80
CA GLY A 125 13.37 -1.39 17.49
C GLY A 125 13.47 0.14 17.50
N ASP A 126 14.70 0.68 17.52
CA ASP A 126 15.01 2.08 17.23
C ASP A 126 14.59 2.46 15.78
N PRO A 127 13.85 3.55 15.56
CA PRO A 127 13.40 3.97 14.24
C PRO A 127 14.48 4.79 13.52
N SER A 128 15.65 4.20 13.26
CA SER A 128 16.70 4.82 12.45
C SER A 128 17.03 3.99 11.21
N ARG A 129 16.12 4.10 10.24
CA ARG A 129 16.38 4.39 8.82
C ARG A 129 17.75 3.99 8.22
N THR A 130 17.67 2.99 7.32
CA THR A 130 18.17 2.98 5.92
C THR A 130 19.51 3.66 5.59
N SER A 131 20.48 2.82 5.20
CA SER A 131 21.28 2.89 3.97
C SER A 131 21.95 4.23 3.58
N SER A 132 23.28 4.27 3.67
CA SER A 132 24.08 4.63 2.50
C SER A 132 25.40 3.86 2.51
N VAL A 133 25.54 2.97 1.54
CA VAL A 133 26.80 2.42 1.09
C VAL A 133 27.41 3.44 0.13
N GLU A 134 28.48 4.11 0.52
CA GLU A 134 29.40 4.74 -0.44
C GLU A 134 30.80 4.23 -0.15
N ALA A 135 31.24 3.36 -1.05
CA ALA A 135 32.61 2.94 -1.21
C ALA A 135 33.37 4.04 -1.95
N GLU A 136 34.46 4.53 -1.37
CA GLU A 136 35.54 5.14 -2.14
C GLU A 136 36.83 4.38 -1.84
N THR A 137 37.34 3.71 -2.87
CA THR A 137 38.65 3.05 -2.93
C THR A 137 39.55 3.84 -3.87
N ALA A 138 40.86 3.73 -3.62
CA ALA A 138 42.02 4.28 -4.36
C ALA A 138 42.50 5.68 -3.88
N GLY A 139 43.77 5.89 -3.53
CA GLY A 139 44.96 5.04 -3.67
C GLY A 139 46.18 5.63 -2.92
N THR A 140 47.10 4.72 -2.60
CA THR A 140 48.56 4.84 -2.46
C THR A 140 49.21 6.24 -2.39
N GLU A 141 50.03 6.48 -1.37
CA GLU A 141 51.49 6.56 -1.53
C GLU A 141 52.23 6.62 -0.17
N THR A 142 53.32 5.87 -0.14
CA THR A 142 54.46 5.80 0.79
C THR A 142 54.87 7.10 1.47
N GLU A 143 55.24 7.04 2.77
CA GLU A 143 56.59 7.45 3.17
C GLU A 143 57.05 6.81 4.49
N ASN A 144 58.32 6.45 4.47
CA ASN A 144 59.17 5.83 5.47
C ASN A 144 59.66 6.88 6.48
N SER A 145 59.83 6.53 7.76
CA SER A 145 61.10 6.72 8.50
C SER A 145 60.89 6.82 10.02
N HIS A 146 61.47 5.83 10.68
CA HIS A 146 62.24 5.87 11.92
C HIS A 146 62.62 7.26 12.48
N ASP A 147 62.25 7.51 13.75
CA ASP A 147 63.18 7.87 14.85
C ASP A 147 62.53 7.45 16.19
#